data_AF-A0A3D5YD21-F1
#
_entry.id   AF-A0A3D5YD21-F1
#
_cell.length_a   1.000
_cell.length_b   1.000
_cell.length_c   1.000
_cell.angle_alpha   90.00
_cell.angle_beta   90.00
_cell.angle_gamma   90.00
#
_symmetry.space_group_name_H-M   'P 1'
#
loop_
_entity.id
_entity.type
_entity.pdbx_description
1 polymer ?
#
loop_
_entity_poly.entity_id
_entity_poly.type
_entity_poly.pdbx_seq_one_letter_code
_entity_poly.pdbx_strand_id
1 'polypeptide(L)'
;MPVKGQSDADKKNQPLKNIKIYQPEPNKPSRFGKIFLLSALFIIVCGVFFILAIKPKLEDKNIFTLSGQAVPNKNKAAVDISEFTGEQEKTHADFLQDERLDRLNKEGGEYFDKGDYKRARKIYEAALAIDPSHAVIKANMAAALSNIGRQEIENTNYEIAINLFQDALVYNPQLHSAHKNIGIAYIKHGDAKKAAPYIDAYIEKSPADLHNKNMLFMLAETFLANGDRNMAVLYFEKVLNIDPHNSEAGRRLALLNRENQAEQGFQKKEGSHFTVKFEGGENSEIGHMISIILEEAYIKVGSDMGYYPEDRIEAVLYTQQQFTDVTRAPTWVGALYDGRIKIPAGGITSRTNLLERVLFHEYAHALVHRLSKGRSPVWLNEGIAQHVEGTVNENINEVLSFVAKSEKPVPLRVFEGSFMGFNTAQAVVAYSVSLSATEYIINEFGMSAVKRILENLGEGKTIEEAVSSGLYISYEDLQSNWFMMVKRRFAG
;
A
#
# COMPACT_ATOMS: atom_id res chain seq x y z
N MET A 1 35.75 7.38 -21.83
CA MET A 1 34.75 8.46 -21.95
C MET A 1 33.89 8.46 -20.69
N PRO A 2 33.61 9.63 -20.10
CA PRO A 2 33.08 9.72 -18.74
C PRO A 2 31.59 9.39 -18.63
N VAL A 3 31.24 9.02 -17.40
CA VAL A 3 29.93 8.71 -16.83
C VAL A 3 28.96 9.91 -16.90
N LYS A 4 27.66 9.65 -17.10
CA LYS A 4 26.56 10.37 -16.42
C LYS A 4 25.19 9.70 -16.65
N GLY A 5 24.83 8.80 -15.74
CA GLY A 5 23.43 8.49 -15.45
C GLY A 5 22.92 9.52 -14.45
N GLN A 6 22.32 10.61 -14.93
CA GLN A 6 21.48 11.46 -14.10
C GLN A 6 20.20 10.69 -13.77
N SER A 7 19.89 10.55 -12.48
CA SER A 7 18.68 9.87 -11.99
C SER A 7 17.42 10.51 -12.57
N ASP A 8 16.41 9.72 -12.93
CA ASP A 8 15.14 10.18 -13.51
C ASP A 8 14.36 11.19 -12.63
N ALA A 9 14.73 11.35 -11.35
CA ALA A 9 14.26 12.42 -10.48
C ALA A 9 14.61 13.83 -10.99
N ASP A 10 15.75 14.00 -11.67
CA ASP A 10 16.20 15.31 -12.18
C ASP A 10 15.40 15.77 -13.42
N LYS A 11 14.83 14.84 -14.20
CA LYS A 11 14.03 15.16 -15.39
C LYS A 11 12.62 15.64 -15.04
N LYS A 12 12.00 15.10 -13.97
CA LYS A 12 10.66 15.52 -13.53
C LYS A 12 10.62 16.97 -12.99
N ASN A 13 11.74 17.47 -12.46
CA ASN A 13 11.84 18.82 -11.89
C ASN A 13 12.31 19.92 -12.87
N GLN A 14 12.65 19.59 -14.13
CA GLN A 14 13.07 20.60 -15.13
C GLN A 14 12.03 21.71 -15.42
N PRO A 15 10.70 21.44 -15.46
CA PRO A 15 9.70 22.48 -15.71
C PRO A 15 9.65 23.54 -14.59
N LEU A 16 9.87 23.11 -13.34
CA LEU A 16 9.85 23.98 -12.16
C LEU A 16 11.12 24.85 -12.05
N LYS A 17 12.26 24.41 -12.59
CA LYS A 17 13.52 25.19 -12.60
C LYS A 17 13.44 26.47 -13.44
N ASN A 18 12.51 26.54 -14.39
CA ASN A 18 12.32 27.68 -15.29
C ASN A 18 11.25 28.67 -14.82
N ILE A 19 10.57 28.40 -13.70
CA ILE A 19 9.63 29.36 -13.11
C ILE A 19 10.45 30.38 -12.32
N LYS A 20 10.79 31.50 -12.96
CA LYS A 20 11.32 32.68 -12.25
C LYS A 20 10.20 33.26 -11.39
N ILE A 21 10.07 32.77 -10.16
CA ILE A 21 9.26 33.43 -9.14
C ILE A 21 10.03 34.69 -8.72
N TYR A 22 9.37 35.84 -8.78
CA TYR A 22 9.90 37.12 -8.32
C TYR A 22 10.46 36.97 -6.89
N GLN A 23 11.76 37.27 -6.72
CA GLN A 23 12.32 37.50 -5.40
C GLN A 23 11.97 38.94 -5.01
N PRO A 24 11.28 39.18 -3.86
CA PRO A 24 11.03 40.54 -3.42
C PRO A 24 12.34 41.27 -3.15
N GLU A 25 12.41 42.54 -3.58
CA GLU A 25 13.60 43.38 -3.42
C GLU A 25 14.07 43.47 -1.96
N PRO A 26 15.39 43.48 -1.69
CA PRO A 26 15.91 43.29 -0.33
C PRO A 26 15.66 44.44 0.67
N ASN A 27 14.96 45.53 0.32
CA ASN A 27 14.91 46.73 1.18
C ASN A 27 13.56 47.49 1.25
N LYS A 28 12.42 46.79 1.14
CA LYS A 28 11.13 47.34 1.60
C LYS A 28 10.41 46.32 2.47
N PRO A 29 9.97 46.67 3.70
CA PRO A 29 9.25 45.74 4.56
C PRO A 29 7.86 45.52 3.96
N SER A 30 7.72 44.49 3.13
CA SER A 30 6.44 44.05 2.60
C SER A 30 5.73 43.18 3.66
N ARG A 31 4.41 43.32 3.78
CA ARG A 31 3.56 42.54 4.69
C ARG A 31 3.51 41.03 4.35
N PHE A 32 4.29 40.57 3.37
CA PHE A 32 4.34 39.22 2.81
C PHE A 32 5.02 38.18 3.70
N GLY A 33 5.85 38.58 4.67
CA GLY A 33 6.60 37.65 5.52
C GLY A 33 5.92 37.25 6.84
N LYS A 34 4.79 37.85 7.21
CA LYS A 34 4.22 37.68 8.56
C LYS A 34 3.03 36.73 8.66
N ILE A 35 2.27 36.47 7.60
CA ILE A 35 1.00 35.74 7.74
C ILE A 35 1.11 34.28 7.26
N PHE A 36 2.02 33.96 6.33
CA PHE A 36 2.28 32.56 5.92
C PHE A 36 3.22 31.80 6.87
N LEU A 37 3.76 32.48 7.89
CA LEU A 37 4.78 31.99 8.83
C LEU A 37 4.27 31.93 10.28
N LEU A 38 3.02 32.33 10.53
CA LEU A 38 2.45 32.40 11.89
C LEU A 38 1.98 31.04 12.46
N SER A 39 2.10 29.95 11.71
CA SER A 39 1.92 28.58 12.22
C SER A 39 3.21 27.77 12.35
N ALA A 40 4.40 28.34 12.03
CA ALA A 40 5.64 27.56 11.95
C ALA A 40 6.91 28.24 12.51
N LEU A 41 6.80 29.28 13.34
CA LEU A 41 7.99 29.93 13.93
C LEU A 41 7.86 30.19 15.44
N PHE A 42 8.04 29.14 16.25
CA PHE A 42 8.61 29.29 17.59
C PHE A 42 9.44 28.05 17.95
N ILE A 43 10.65 28.29 18.47
CA ILE A 43 11.63 27.34 19.02
C ILE A 43 12.70 26.82 18.02
N ILE A 44 13.73 27.65 17.80
CA ILE A 44 15.11 27.19 17.58
C ILE A 44 15.94 27.76 18.73
N VAL A 45 16.46 26.92 19.66
CA VAL A 45 17.73 27.14 20.39
C VAL A 45 18.28 25.78 20.90
N CYS A 46 19.55 25.50 20.54
CA CYS A 46 20.49 24.47 21.06
C CYS A 46 20.28 23.00 20.63
N GLY A 47 21.26 22.24 20.13
CA GLY A 47 22.70 22.46 19.99
C GLY A 47 23.36 21.25 19.32
N VAL A 48 24.33 21.55 18.46
CA VAL A 48 25.25 20.66 17.73
C VAL A 48 26.15 19.88 18.70
N PHE A 49 26.54 18.62 18.41
CA PHE A 49 27.95 18.16 18.38
C PHE A 49 28.13 16.64 18.10
N PHE A 50 28.88 16.37 17.02
CA PHE A 50 29.95 15.36 16.83
C PHE A 50 29.71 13.95 16.26
N ILE A 51 30.71 13.57 15.44
CA ILE A 51 30.85 12.45 14.50
C ILE A 51 31.92 11.48 15.07
N LEU A 52 31.78 10.15 14.88
CA LEU A 52 32.76 9.26 14.20
C LEU A 52 32.61 7.77 14.56
N ALA A 53 32.36 6.99 13.49
CA ALA A 53 32.99 5.74 13.04
C ALA A 53 33.53 4.70 14.06
N ILE A 54 33.20 3.42 13.80
CA ILE A 54 34.15 2.32 13.55
C ILE A 54 33.40 1.15 12.88
N LYS A 55 34.04 0.53 11.88
CA LYS A 55 33.66 -0.73 11.19
C LYS A 55 34.87 -1.70 11.28
N PRO A 56 34.74 -2.97 10.84
CA PRO A 56 34.73 -4.18 11.66
C PRO A 56 36.07 -4.94 11.68
N LYS A 57 36.17 -6.00 12.49
CA LYS A 57 37.29 -6.97 12.45
C LYS A 57 36.75 -8.38 12.12
N LEU A 58 37.32 -8.95 11.06
CA LEU A 58 37.18 -10.33 10.59
C LEU A 58 38.20 -11.24 11.29
N GLU A 59 38.07 -12.55 11.03
CA GLU A 59 38.89 -13.72 11.43
C GLU A 59 38.33 -14.44 12.68
N ASP A 60 38.11 -15.77 12.70
CA ASP A 60 38.86 -16.81 12.00
C ASP A 60 38.06 -18.09 11.70
N LYS A 61 38.58 -18.82 10.71
CA LYS A 61 38.18 -20.15 10.26
C LYS A 61 38.51 -21.20 11.32
N ASN A 62 37.66 -22.21 11.47
CA ASN A 62 38.14 -23.54 11.84
C ASN A 62 37.50 -24.61 10.98
N ILE A 63 38.41 -25.41 10.43
CA ILE A 63 38.26 -26.50 9.49
C ILE A 63 38.15 -27.77 10.32
N PHE A 64 37.16 -28.61 10.05
CA PHE A 64 37.18 -30.01 10.47
C PHE A 64 37.02 -30.90 9.23
N THR A 65 38.14 -31.48 8.82
CA THR A 65 38.23 -32.66 7.97
C THR A 65 38.15 -33.90 8.86
N LEU A 66 37.53 -34.98 8.35
CA LEU A 66 37.81 -36.41 8.60
C LEU A 66 36.86 -37.17 7.65
N SER A 67 37.32 -37.54 6.44
CA SER A 67 37.85 -38.87 6.09
C SER A 67 36.88 -40.02 6.37
N GLY A 68 36.45 -40.68 5.29
CA GLY A 68 35.56 -41.82 5.35
C GLY A 68 36.21 -43.12 5.83
N GLN A 69 35.36 -44.10 6.10
CA GLN A 69 35.67 -45.52 6.01
C GLN A 69 34.41 -46.27 5.57
N ALA A 70 34.65 -47.28 4.75
CA ALA A 70 33.65 -48.17 4.18
C ALA A 70 33.94 -49.61 4.61
N VAL A 71 32.87 -50.44 4.53
CA VAL A 71 32.84 -51.93 4.42
C VAL A 71 33.02 -52.68 5.77
N PRO A 72 32.23 -53.74 6.13
CA PRO A 72 31.86 -54.82 5.21
C PRO A 72 30.44 -55.40 5.22
N ASN A 73 30.11 -55.88 4.03
CA ASN A 73 29.10 -56.85 3.65
C ASN A 73 29.51 -58.27 4.11
N LYS A 74 28.60 -59.00 4.76
CA LYS A 74 28.44 -60.46 4.69
C LYS A 74 27.22 -60.86 5.52
N ASN A 75 26.17 -61.33 4.85
CA ASN A 75 25.53 -62.60 5.20
C ASN A 75 24.68 -63.08 4.02
N LYS A 76 25.14 -64.19 3.44
CA LYS A 76 24.34 -65.09 2.62
C LYS A 76 23.52 -65.95 3.58
N ALA A 77 22.20 -65.88 3.46
CA ALA A 77 21.31 -66.99 3.78
C ALA A 77 20.48 -67.24 2.51
N ALA A 78 20.55 -68.47 2.03
CA ALA A 78 19.70 -68.97 0.96
C ALA A 78 18.33 -69.38 1.53
N VAL A 79 17.36 -69.54 0.61
CA VAL A 79 15.99 -70.04 0.80
C VAL A 79 15.03 -68.93 1.23
N ASP A 80 14.01 -68.53 0.45
CA ASP A 80 13.04 -69.36 -0.27
C ASP A 80 12.56 -68.66 -1.56
N ILE A 81 12.32 -69.41 -2.64
CA ILE A 81 11.89 -68.88 -3.95
C ILE A 81 10.44 -69.27 -4.28
N SER A 82 9.60 -69.49 -3.26
CA SER A 82 8.20 -69.89 -3.41
C SER A 82 7.18 -68.89 -2.86
N GLU A 83 7.46 -67.58 -2.94
CA GLU A 83 6.46 -66.53 -2.66
C GLU A 83 6.34 -65.46 -3.77
N PHE A 84 6.86 -65.73 -4.96
CA PHE A 84 6.67 -64.87 -6.13
C PHE A 84 5.56 -65.41 -7.06
N THR A 85 4.35 -65.55 -6.54
CA THR A 85 3.13 -65.68 -7.36
C THR A 85 1.97 -64.97 -6.66
N GLY A 86 2.05 -63.65 -6.67
CA GLY A 86 0.98 -62.75 -6.22
C GLY A 86 0.69 -61.64 -7.23
N GLU A 87 1.14 -61.75 -8.48
CA GLU A 87 0.55 -60.96 -9.55
C GLU A 87 -0.84 -61.52 -9.79
N GLN A 88 -1.85 -60.86 -9.23
CA GLN A 88 -3.23 -61.04 -9.70
C GLN A 88 -3.21 -60.75 -11.20
N GLU A 89 -3.48 -61.76 -12.03
CA GLU A 89 -3.70 -61.56 -13.46
C GLU A 89 -4.85 -60.56 -13.62
N LYS A 90 -4.53 -59.33 -14.08
CA LYS A 90 -5.52 -58.32 -14.42
C LYS A 90 -6.50 -58.93 -15.41
N THR A 91 -7.79 -58.85 -15.11
CA THR A 91 -8.84 -59.33 -16.00
C THR A 91 -8.89 -58.45 -17.26
N HIS A 92 -9.49 -58.96 -18.34
CA HIS A 92 -9.72 -58.15 -19.54
C HIS A 92 -10.53 -56.87 -19.24
N ALA A 93 -11.41 -56.91 -18.24
CA ALA A 93 -12.16 -55.74 -17.77
C ALA A 93 -11.25 -54.71 -17.09
N ASP A 94 -10.27 -55.17 -16.30
CA ASP A 94 -9.27 -54.29 -15.66
C ASP A 94 -8.40 -53.60 -16.72
N PHE A 95 -8.01 -54.32 -17.77
CA PHE A 95 -7.25 -53.75 -18.89
C PHE A 95 -8.05 -52.65 -19.63
N LEU A 96 -9.34 -52.88 -19.88
CA LEU A 96 -10.21 -51.88 -20.52
C LEU A 96 -10.45 -50.65 -19.63
N GLN A 97 -10.47 -50.83 -18.30
CA GLN A 97 -10.54 -49.71 -17.36
C GLN A 97 -9.25 -48.89 -17.37
N ASP A 98 -8.08 -49.54 -17.35
CA ASP A 98 -6.79 -48.88 -17.43
C ASP A 98 -6.66 -48.04 -18.72
N GLU A 99 -7.01 -48.63 -19.88
CA GLU A 99 -6.96 -47.91 -21.16
C GLU A 99 -7.92 -46.70 -21.16
N ARG A 100 -9.08 -46.84 -20.53
CA ARG A 100 -10.04 -45.73 -20.40
C ARG A 100 -9.52 -44.63 -19.48
N LEU A 101 -8.89 -44.99 -18.36
CA LEU A 101 -8.27 -44.04 -17.44
C LEU A 101 -7.13 -43.27 -18.11
N ASP A 102 -6.27 -43.95 -18.87
CA ASP A 102 -5.18 -43.32 -19.63
C ASP A 102 -5.70 -42.32 -20.66
N ARG A 103 -6.75 -42.69 -21.41
CA ARG A 103 -7.40 -41.77 -22.38
C ARG A 103 -7.97 -40.54 -21.69
N LEU A 104 -8.72 -40.71 -20.59
CA LEU A 104 -9.30 -39.58 -19.86
C LEU A 104 -8.21 -38.70 -19.23
N ASN A 105 -7.15 -39.30 -18.68
CA ASN A 105 -6.03 -38.56 -18.13
C ASN A 105 -5.33 -37.71 -19.21
N LYS A 106 -5.12 -38.29 -20.40
CA LYS A 106 -4.57 -37.58 -21.56
C LYS A 106 -5.48 -36.44 -22.01
N GLU A 107 -6.77 -36.69 -22.20
CA GLU A 107 -7.75 -35.68 -22.62
C GLU A 107 -7.84 -34.52 -21.62
N GLY A 108 -7.88 -34.83 -20.32
CA GLY A 108 -7.84 -33.82 -19.26
C GLY A 108 -6.56 -32.99 -19.32
N GLY A 109 -5.41 -33.64 -19.56
CA GLY A 109 -4.13 -32.97 -19.77
C GLY A 109 -4.14 -32.02 -20.97
N GLU A 110 -4.73 -32.42 -22.09
CA GLU A 110 -4.84 -31.57 -23.29
C GLU A 110 -5.68 -30.30 -23.03
N TYR A 111 -6.76 -30.40 -22.25
CA TYR A 111 -7.52 -29.22 -21.83
C TYR A 111 -6.75 -28.36 -20.83
N PHE A 112 -6.00 -28.99 -19.92
CA PHE A 112 -5.16 -28.30 -18.96
C PHE A 112 -4.08 -27.47 -19.66
N ASP A 113 -3.40 -28.03 -20.65
CA ASP A 113 -2.35 -27.35 -21.43
C ASP A 113 -2.90 -26.17 -22.26
N LYS A 114 -4.17 -26.25 -22.67
CA LYS A 114 -4.90 -25.15 -23.33
C LYS A 114 -5.37 -24.06 -22.35
N GLY A 115 -5.18 -24.24 -21.05
CA GLY A 115 -5.68 -23.33 -20.00
C GLY A 115 -7.17 -23.46 -19.69
N ASP A 116 -7.87 -24.45 -20.27
CA ASP A 116 -9.27 -24.73 -19.99
C ASP A 116 -9.39 -25.66 -18.78
N TYR A 117 -8.97 -25.14 -17.62
CA TYR A 117 -8.91 -25.89 -16.37
C TYR A 117 -10.29 -26.38 -15.90
N LYS A 118 -11.36 -25.67 -16.27
CA LYS A 118 -12.75 -26.07 -15.95
C LYS A 118 -13.16 -27.32 -16.71
N ARG A 119 -12.80 -27.45 -18.00
CA ARG A 119 -13.01 -28.72 -18.73
C ARG A 119 -12.08 -29.82 -18.24
N ALA A 120 -10.80 -29.52 -18.01
CA ALA A 120 -9.85 -30.49 -17.48
C ALA A 120 -10.36 -31.12 -16.16
N ARG A 121 -10.86 -30.28 -15.24
CA ARG A 121 -11.50 -30.71 -13.99
C ARG A 121 -12.63 -31.72 -14.23
N LYS A 122 -13.55 -31.46 -15.16
CA LYS A 122 -14.67 -32.37 -15.46
C LYS A 122 -14.19 -33.72 -15.99
N ILE A 123 -13.16 -33.73 -16.83
CA ILE A 123 -12.58 -34.97 -17.35
C ILE A 123 -11.89 -35.76 -16.22
N TYR A 124 -11.15 -35.08 -15.34
CA TYR A 124 -10.55 -35.73 -14.17
C TYR A 124 -11.59 -36.24 -13.17
N GLU A 125 -12.70 -35.53 -12.96
CA GLU A 125 -13.84 -36.02 -12.16
C GLU A 125 -14.41 -37.32 -12.76
N ALA A 126 -14.58 -37.39 -14.08
CA ALA A 126 -15.03 -38.60 -14.77
C ALA A 126 -14.02 -39.77 -14.64
N ALA A 127 -12.72 -39.47 -14.65
CA ALA A 127 -11.68 -40.47 -14.46
C ALA A 127 -11.62 -40.96 -12.99
N LEU A 128 -11.75 -40.07 -12.01
CA LEU A 128 -11.81 -40.42 -10.59
C LEU A 128 -13.11 -41.14 -10.20
N ALA A 129 -14.18 -41.04 -11.00
CA ALA A 129 -15.37 -41.86 -10.82
C ALA A 129 -15.12 -43.33 -11.21
N ILE A 130 -14.10 -43.63 -12.02
CA ILE A 130 -13.69 -44.99 -12.39
C ILE A 130 -12.72 -45.54 -11.33
N ASP A 131 -11.67 -44.77 -11.02
CA ASP A 131 -10.74 -45.10 -9.93
C ASP A 131 -10.51 -43.88 -9.02
N PRO A 132 -11.22 -43.81 -7.87
CA PRO A 132 -11.06 -42.74 -6.89
C PRO A 132 -9.69 -42.72 -6.21
N SER A 133 -8.89 -43.78 -6.31
CA SER A 133 -7.58 -43.89 -5.67
C SER A 133 -6.42 -43.49 -6.57
N HIS A 134 -6.67 -43.30 -7.87
CA HIS A 134 -5.64 -43.07 -8.88
C HIS A 134 -4.77 -41.83 -8.59
N ALA A 135 -3.52 -42.04 -8.19
CA ALA A 135 -2.64 -40.98 -7.69
C ALA A 135 -2.34 -39.89 -8.73
N VAL A 136 -2.07 -40.26 -9.98
CA VAL A 136 -1.73 -39.29 -11.04
C VAL A 136 -2.91 -38.36 -11.36
N ILE A 137 -4.10 -38.92 -11.54
CA ILE A 137 -5.31 -38.15 -11.82
C ILE A 137 -5.67 -37.27 -10.61
N LYS A 138 -5.52 -37.75 -9.36
CA LYS A 138 -5.67 -36.91 -8.16
C LYS A 138 -4.71 -35.71 -8.18
N ALA A 139 -3.44 -35.92 -8.52
CA ALA A 139 -2.46 -34.84 -8.64
C ALA A 139 -2.85 -33.85 -9.74
N ASN A 140 -3.31 -34.33 -10.90
CA ASN A 140 -3.76 -33.50 -12.02
C ASN A 140 -5.04 -32.72 -11.69
N MET A 141 -5.99 -33.33 -10.97
CA MET A 141 -7.19 -32.68 -10.43
C MET A 141 -6.82 -31.56 -9.46
N ALA A 142 -5.90 -31.81 -8.52
CA ALA A 142 -5.39 -30.79 -7.60
C ALA A 142 -4.73 -29.62 -8.34
N ALA A 143 -3.97 -29.91 -9.39
CA ALA A 143 -3.36 -28.89 -10.24
C ALA A 143 -4.42 -28.07 -11.00
N ALA A 144 -5.43 -28.72 -11.58
CA ALA A 144 -6.53 -28.05 -12.28
C ALA A 144 -7.30 -27.11 -11.33
N LEU A 145 -7.69 -27.59 -10.14
CA LEU A 145 -8.35 -26.79 -9.11
C LEU A 145 -7.51 -25.59 -8.68
N SER A 146 -6.21 -25.78 -8.48
CA SER A 146 -5.29 -24.68 -8.13
C SER A 146 -5.20 -23.63 -9.24
N ASN A 147 -5.24 -24.05 -10.50
CA ASN A 147 -5.23 -23.10 -11.61
C ASN A 147 -6.52 -22.29 -11.72
N ILE A 148 -7.68 -22.94 -11.53
CA ILE A 148 -8.98 -22.23 -11.44
C ILE A 148 -8.93 -21.25 -10.27
N GLY A 149 -8.43 -21.67 -9.11
CA GLY A 149 -8.29 -20.79 -7.94
C GLY A 149 -7.45 -19.55 -8.21
N ARG A 150 -6.37 -19.65 -8.99
CA ARG A 150 -5.58 -18.48 -9.40
C ARG A 150 -6.36 -17.52 -10.31
N GLN A 151 -7.13 -18.05 -11.26
CA GLN A 151 -8.02 -17.23 -12.10
C GLN A 151 -9.09 -16.52 -11.25
N GLU A 152 -9.61 -17.19 -10.23
CA GLU A 152 -10.58 -16.57 -9.32
C GLU A 152 -9.95 -15.46 -8.45
N ILE A 153 -8.66 -15.55 -8.08
CA ILE A 153 -7.94 -14.41 -7.45
C ILE A 153 -7.88 -13.22 -8.41
N GLU A 154 -7.57 -13.44 -9.69
CA GLU A 154 -7.52 -12.39 -10.71
C GLU A 154 -8.89 -11.73 -10.91
N ASN A 155 -9.96 -12.53 -10.82
CA ASN A 155 -11.35 -12.06 -10.84
C ASN A 155 -11.83 -11.47 -9.51
N THR A 156 -10.94 -11.32 -8.51
CA THR A 156 -11.24 -10.83 -7.15
C THR A 156 -12.20 -11.69 -6.32
N ASN A 157 -12.48 -12.92 -6.77
CA ASN A 157 -13.34 -13.91 -6.11
C ASN A 157 -12.55 -14.71 -5.07
N TYR A 158 -12.03 -14.03 -4.05
CA TYR A 158 -11.05 -14.61 -3.12
C TYR A 158 -11.61 -15.81 -2.32
N GLU A 159 -12.87 -15.77 -1.88
CA GLU A 159 -13.48 -16.88 -1.14
C GLU A 159 -13.59 -18.15 -2.00
N ILE A 160 -13.99 -18.00 -3.27
CA ILE A 160 -14.05 -19.11 -4.23
C ILE A 160 -12.66 -19.68 -4.46
N ALA A 161 -11.66 -18.81 -4.64
CA ALA A 161 -10.28 -19.22 -4.78
C ALA A 161 -9.77 -20.03 -3.58
N ILE A 162 -10.03 -19.57 -2.35
CA ILE A 162 -9.66 -20.27 -1.12
C ILE A 162 -10.26 -21.68 -1.08
N ASN A 163 -11.56 -21.81 -1.35
CA ASN A 163 -12.24 -23.11 -1.37
C ASN A 163 -11.63 -24.04 -2.42
N LEU A 164 -11.34 -23.55 -3.63
CA LEU A 164 -10.71 -24.33 -4.69
C LEU A 164 -9.30 -24.83 -4.30
N PHE A 165 -8.52 -24.03 -3.59
CA PHE A 165 -7.22 -24.48 -3.09
C PHE A 165 -7.34 -25.49 -1.94
N GLN A 166 -8.35 -25.34 -1.08
CA GLN A 166 -8.66 -26.34 -0.05
C GLN A 166 -9.10 -27.66 -0.68
N ASP A 167 -9.95 -27.64 -1.70
CA ASP A 167 -10.32 -28.82 -2.48
C ASP A 167 -9.08 -29.45 -3.14
N ALA A 168 -8.16 -28.64 -3.68
CA ALA A 168 -6.92 -29.15 -4.24
C ALA A 168 -6.06 -29.91 -3.20
N LEU A 169 -6.05 -29.43 -1.95
CA LEU A 169 -5.36 -30.11 -0.84
C LEU A 169 -6.04 -31.42 -0.42
N VAL A 170 -7.35 -31.58 -0.66
CA VAL A 170 -8.04 -32.88 -0.45
C VAL A 170 -7.50 -33.93 -1.43
N TYR A 171 -7.27 -33.56 -2.69
CA TYR A 171 -6.73 -34.48 -3.71
C TYR A 171 -5.21 -34.68 -3.59
N ASN A 172 -4.47 -33.63 -3.21
CA ASN A 172 -3.03 -33.70 -2.98
C ASN A 172 -2.63 -32.90 -1.71
N PRO A 173 -2.59 -33.56 -0.54
CA PRO A 173 -2.23 -32.91 0.73
C PRO A 173 -0.80 -32.33 0.77
N GLN A 174 0.09 -32.81 -0.10
CA GLN A 174 1.47 -32.34 -0.19
C GLN A 174 1.66 -31.20 -1.21
N LEU A 175 0.57 -30.67 -1.78
CA LEU A 175 0.62 -29.57 -2.72
C LEU A 175 1.01 -28.27 -2.02
N HIS A 176 2.31 -28.06 -1.89
CA HIS A 176 2.88 -26.93 -1.16
C HIS A 176 2.52 -25.57 -1.76
N SER A 177 2.41 -25.50 -3.10
CA SER A 177 1.96 -24.31 -3.81
C SER A 177 0.52 -23.91 -3.50
N ALA A 178 -0.35 -24.84 -3.07
CA ALA A 178 -1.71 -24.50 -2.65
C ALA A 178 -1.71 -23.69 -1.34
N HIS A 179 -0.83 -24.02 -0.37
CA HIS A 179 -0.69 -23.22 0.86
C HIS A 179 -0.26 -21.78 0.53
N LYS A 180 0.74 -21.63 -0.35
CA LYS A 180 1.15 -20.30 -0.86
C LYS A 180 -0.04 -19.52 -1.41
N ASN A 181 -0.83 -20.15 -2.28
CA ASN A 181 -1.93 -19.49 -2.95
C ASN A 181 -3.10 -19.17 -2.00
N ILE A 182 -3.38 -20.01 -1.01
CA ILE A 182 -4.36 -19.71 0.06
C ILE A 182 -3.90 -18.47 0.85
N GLY A 183 -2.62 -18.43 1.24
CA GLY A 183 -2.05 -17.27 1.93
C GLY A 183 -2.17 -15.98 1.11
N ILE A 184 -1.84 -16.04 -0.19
CA ILE A 184 -1.99 -14.91 -1.12
C ILE A 184 -3.46 -14.50 -1.25
N ALA A 185 -4.39 -15.45 -1.37
CA ALA A 185 -5.81 -15.16 -1.46
C ALA A 185 -6.33 -14.44 -0.21
N TYR A 186 -5.95 -14.89 0.99
CA TYR A 186 -6.30 -14.21 2.23
C TYR A 186 -5.66 -12.81 2.34
N ILE A 187 -4.41 -12.62 1.92
CA ILE A 187 -3.77 -11.29 1.85
C ILE A 187 -4.57 -10.35 0.95
N LYS A 188 -4.95 -10.83 -0.25
CA LYS A 188 -5.74 -10.04 -1.21
C LYS A 188 -7.17 -9.76 -0.73
N HIS A 189 -7.72 -10.67 0.07
CA HIS A 189 -9.00 -10.49 0.75
C HIS A 189 -8.91 -9.53 1.95
N GLY A 190 -7.71 -9.26 2.48
CA GLY A 190 -7.49 -8.39 3.64
C GLY A 190 -7.49 -9.11 4.99
N ASP A 191 -7.43 -10.44 5.03
CA ASP A 191 -7.43 -11.22 6.27
C ASP A 191 -6.01 -11.71 6.61
N ALA A 192 -5.20 -10.81 7.19
CA ALA A 192 -3.82 -11.11 7.58
C ALA A 192 -3.72 -12.27 8.60
N LYS A 193 -4.68 -12.35 9.52
CA LYS A 193 -4.68 -13.38 10.58
C LYS A 193 -4.89 -14.77 10.00
N LYS A 194 -5.79 -14.93 9.03
CA LYS A 194 -5.95 -16.21 8.32
C LYS A 194 -4.82 -16.48 7.34
N ALA A 195 -4.24 -15.46 6.71
CA ALA A 195 -3.12 -15.63 5.78
C ALA A 195 -1.84 -16.17 6.45
N ALA A 196 -1.50 -15.61 7.61
CA ALA A 196 -0.26 -15.88 8.34
C ALA A 196 0.14 -17.38 8.45
N PRO A 197 -0.71 -18.29 8.95
CA PRO A 197 -0.33 -19.70 9.10
C PRO A 197 0.01 -20.38 7.77
N TYR A 198 -0.67 -20.03 6.67
CA TYR A 198 -0.40 -20.61 5.36
C TYR A 198 0.90 -20.09 4.75
N ILE A 199 1.20 -18.80 4.94
CA ILE A 199 2.46 -18.19 4.49
C ILE A 199 3.63 -18.72 5.30
N ASP A 200 3.52 -18.80 6.62
CA ASP A 200 4.57 -19.33 7.49
C ASP A 200 4.86 -20.81 7.18
N ALA A 201 3.82 -21.65 7.03
CA ALA A 201 3.99 -23.04 6.62
C ALA A 201 4.58 -23.20 5.22
N TYR A 202 4.31 -22.25 4.30
CA TYR A 202 4.95 -22.23 2.99
C TYR A 202 6.46 -21.97 3.11
N ILE A 203 6.82 -20.90 3.83
CA ILE A 203 8.20 -20.45 3.97
C ILE A 203 9.06 -21.48 4.71
N GLU A 204 8.49 -22.18 5.70
CA GLU A 204 9.20 -23.23 6.45
C GLU A 204 9.74 -24.35 5.55
N LYS A 205 8.96 -24.80 4.56
CA LYS A 205 9.41 -25.86 3.63
C LYS A 205 10.18 -25.32 2.42
N SER A 206 10.01 -24.04 2.08
CA SER A 206 10.68 -23.38 0.95
C SER A 206 11.46 -22.13 1.37
N PRO A 207 12.43 -22.21 2.30
CA PRO A 207 13.09 -21.04 2.88
C PRO A 207 13.93 -20.25 1.86
N ALA A 208 14.39 -20.90 0.79
CA ALA A 208 15.20 -20.30 -0.27
C ALA A 208 14.37 -19.61 -1.38
N ASP A 209 13.04 -19.65 -1.35
CA ASP A 209 12.20 -18.97 -2.35
C ASP A 209 12.34 -17.44 -2.20
N LEU A 210 12.92 -16.78 -3.21
CA LEU A 210 13.12 -15.33 -3.23
C LEU A 210 11.81 -14.54 -3.17
N HIS A 211 10.66 -15.15 -3.51
CA HIS A 211 9.35 -14.51 -3.41
C HIS A 211 8.86 -14.38 -1.96
N ASN A 212 9.46 -15.12 -1.00
CA ASN A 212 9.08 -15.09 0.41
C ASN A 212 9.08 -13.67 0.97
N LYS A 213 10.11 -12.88 0.64
CA LYS A 213 10.21 -11.49 1.11
C LYS A 213 9.04 -10.62 0.65
N ASN A 214 8.57 -10.80 -0.58
CA ASN A 214 7.45 -10.02 -1.12
C ASN A 214 6.14 -10.43 -0.44
N MET A 215 5.92 -11.73 -0.19
CA MET A 215 4.73 -12.21 0.51
C MET A 215 4.70 -11.77 1.98
N LEU A 216 5.83 -11.86 2.68
CA LEU A 216 5.98 -11.37 4.05
C LEU A 216 5.75 -9.86 4.13
N PHE A 217 6.26 -9.09 3.17
CA PHE A 217 6.02 -7.65 3.08
C PHE A 217 4.54 -7.34 2.89
N MET A 218 3.88 -8.01 1.94
CA MET A 218 2.44 -7.83 1.73
C MET A 218 1.64 -8.21 2.97
N LEU A 219 1.98 -9.32 3.64
CA LEU A 219 1.34 -9.74 4.88
C LEU A 219 1.55 -8.73 6.01
N ALA A 220 2.74 -8.14 6.15
CA ALA A 220 3.02 -7.08 7.11
C ALA A 220 2.16 -5.83 6.86
N GLU A 221 2.05 -5.39 5.60
CA GLU A 221 1.18 -4.27 5.21
C GLU A 221 -0.30 -4.60 5.45
N THR A 222 -0.75 -5.85 5.22
CA THR A 222 -2.12 -6.27 5.58
C THR A 222 -2.32 -6.25 7.09
N PHE A 223 -1.36 -6.72 7.90
CA PHE A 223 -1.45 -6.59 9.36
C PHE A 223 -1.56 -5.11 9.81
N LEU A 224 -0.84 -4.18 9.16
CA LEU A 224 -1.02 -2.75 9.40
C LEU A 224 -2.42 -2.25 9.04
N ALA A 225 -2.95 -2.66 7.88
CA ALA A 225 -4.31 -2.30 7.46
C ALA A 225 -5.38 -2.83 8.44
N ASN A 226 -5.15 -4.01 9.03
CA ASN A 226 -6.01 -4.60 10.06
C ASN A 226 -5.76 -4.00 11.47
N GLY A 227 -4.83 -3.05 11.61
CA GLY A 227 -4.50 -2.37 12.87
C GLY A 227 -3.56 -3.14 13.81
N ASP A 228 -3.05 -4.30 13.41
CA ASP A 228 -2.18 -5.16 14.24
C ASP A 228 -0.70 -4.83 14.01
N ARG A 229 -0.25 -3.75 14.65
CA ARG A 229 1.13 -3.23 14.51
C ARG A 229 2.19 -4.19 15.00
N ASN A 230 1.91 -4.95 16.05
CA ASN A 230 2.88 -5.87 16.62
C ASN A 230 3.19 -7.00 15.63
N MET A 231 2.15 -7.55 15.00
CA MET A 231 2.34 -8.55 13.94
C MET A 231 3.01 -7.93 12.71
N ALA A 232 2.65 -6.71 12.31
CA ALA A 232 3.33 -6.04 11.21
C ALA A 232 4.84 -5.86 11.45
N VAL A 233 5.24 -5.43 12.66
CA VAL A 233 6.65 -5.35 13.08
C VAL A 233 7.34 -6.70 12.91
N LEU A 234 6.76 -7.77 13.46
CA LEU A 234 7.30 -9.14 13.34
C LEU A 234 7.51 -9.56 11.88
N TYR A 235 6.54 -9.28 11.01
CA TYR A 235 6.64 -9.67 9.59
C TYR A 235 7.61 -8.78 8.80
N PHE A 236 7.74 -7.48 9.10
CA PHE A 236 8.81 -6.66 8.52
C PHE A 236 10.21 -7.11 8.97
N GLU A 237 10.37 -7.54 10.22
CA GLU A 237 11.61 -8.15 10.70
C GLU A 237 11.93 -9.44 9.92
N LYS A 238 10.93 -10.31 9.70
CA LYS A 238 11.10 -11.49 8.82
C LYS A 238 11.53 -11.10 7.39
N VAL A 239 11.01 -10.01 6.82
CA VAL A 239 11.46 -9.49 5.52
C VAL A 239 12.95 -9.13 5.57
N LEU A 240 13.37 -8.37 6.59
CA LEU A 240 14.75 -7.90 6.73
C LEU A 240 15.74 -9.02 7.08
N ASN A 241 15.28 -10.12 7.70
CA ASN A 241 16.09 -11.31 7.89
C ASN A 241 16.43 -12.01 6.57
N ILE A 242 15.54 -11.94 5.57
CA ILE A 242 15.79 -12.49 4.22
C ILE A 242 16.55 -11.48 3.36
N ASP A 243 16.18 -10.20 3.43
CA ASP A 243 16.77 -9.12 2.65
C ASP A 243 17.10 -7.91 3.55
N PRO A 244 18.29 -7.90 4.18
CA PRO A 244 18.72 -6.82 5.07
C PRO A 244 18.83 -5.44 4.39
N HIS A 245 18.80 -5.39 3.05
CA HIS A 245 18.88 -4.16 2.27
C HIS A 245 17.53 -3.71 1.71
N ASN A 246 16.42 -4.35 2.11
CA ASN A 246 15.09 -3.89 1.76
C ASN A 246 14.77 -2.55 2.45
N SER A 247 15.02 -1.46 1.72
CA SER A 247 14.84 -0.09 2.23
C SER A 247 13.40 0.20 2.63
N GLU A 248 12.41 -0.38 1.94
CA GLU A 248 11.01 -0.15 2.23
C GLU A 248 10.60 -0.78 3.56
N ALA A 249 10.90 -2.07 3.74
CA ALA A 249 10.66 -2.76 5.01
C ALA A 249 11.40 -2.08 6.17
N GLY A 250 12.65 -1.64 5.93
CA GLY A 250 13.44 -0.89 6.91
C GLY A 250 12.79 0.44 7.30
N ARG A 251 12.26 1.20 6.34
CA ARG A 251 11.53 2.47 6.63
C ARG A 251 10.25 2.21 7.41
N ARG A 252 9.46 1.20 7.03
CA ARG A 252 8.22 0.80 7.71
C ARG A 252 8.49 0.38 9.15
N LEU A 253 9.44 -0.53 9.38
CA LEU A 253 9.82 -0.98 10.71
C LEU A 253 10.34 0.18 11.58
N ALA A 254 11.20 1.04 11.02
CA ALA A 254 11.71 2.19 11.75
C ALA A 254 10.62 3.19 12.15
N LEU A 255 9.59 3.38 11.32
CA LEU A 255 8.43 4.20 11.67
C LEU A 255 7.63 3.55 12.81
N LEU A 256 7.25 2.28 12.66
CA LEU A 256 6.46 1.55 13.66
C LEU A 256 7.15 1.50 15.02
N ASN A 257 8.46 1.32 15.06
CA ASN A 257 9.22 1.33 16.30
C ASN A 257 9.20 2.70 16.99
N ARG A 258 9.34 3.79 16.23
CA ARG A 258 9.23 5.15 16.79
C ARG A 258 7.81 5.43 17.32
N GLU A 259 6.79 5.00 16.59
CA GLU A 259 5.39 5.12 16.99
C GLU A 259 5.10 4.32 18.26
N ASN A 260 5.47 3.05 18.30
CA ASN A 260 5.26 2.19 19.48
C ASN A 260 5.99 2.73 20.72
N GLN A 261 7.19 3.28 20.55
CA GLN A 261 7.93 3.92 21.64
C GLN A 261 7.27 5.23 22.09
N ALA A 262 6.87 6.10 21.16
CA ALA A 262 6.28 7.39 21.48
C ALA A 262 4.87 7.29 22.07
N GLU A 263 4.08 6.32 21.60
CA GLU A 263 2.69 6.09 22.02
C GLU A 263 2.59 5.20 23.28
N GLN A 264 3.72 4.83 23.88
CA GLN A 264 3.71 3.98 25.07
C GLN A 264 3.02 4.69 26.23
N GLY A 265 1.99 4.06 26.79
CA GLY A 265 1.21 4.63 27.90
C GLY A 265 0.16 5.67 27.48
N PHE A 266 -0.03 5.90 26.18
CA PHE A 266 -1.11 6.77 25.71
C PHE A 266 -2.47 6.21 26.11
N GLN A 267 -3.34 7.10 26.59
CA GLN A 267 -4.74 6.81 26.78
C GLN A 267 -5.45 6.81 25.42
N LYS A 268 -6.58 6.12 25.34
CA LYS A 268 -7.41 6.05 24.14
C LYS A 268 -8.81 6.51 24.48
N LYS A 269 -9.38 7.36 23.62
CA LYS A 269 -10.79 7.72 23.63
C LYS A 269 -11.45 7.19 22.37
N GLU A 270 -12.41 6.30 22.55
CA GLU A 270 -13.19 5.73 21.46
C GLU A 270 -14.43 6.59 21.20
N GLY A 271 -14.53 7.11 19.99
CA GLY A 271 -15.75 7.72 19.43
C GLY A 271 -16.51 6.73 18.56
N SER A 272 -17.47 7.24 17.79
CA SER A 272 -18.24 6.44 16.84
C SER A 272 -17.37 6.05 15.65
N HIS A 273 -16.69 7.03 15.05
CA HIS A 273 -15.92 6.87 13.82
C HIS A 273 -14.42 7.09 14.02
N PHE A 274 -14.00 7.58 15.20
CA PHE A 274 -12.59 7.81 15.49
C PHE A 274 -12.14 7.13 16.78
N THR A 275 -10.86 6.78 16.83
CA THR A 275 -10.15 6.49 18.09
C THR A 275 -9.06 7.52 18.26
N VAL A 276 -9.16 8.35 19.30
CA VAL A 276 -8.18 9.40 19.58
C VAL A 276 -7.24 8.94 20.68
N LYS A 277 -5.94 8.92 20.40
CA LYS A 277 -4.88 8.59 21.36
C LYS A 277 -4.13 9.84 21.81
N PHE A 278 -3.80 9.92 23.09
CA PHE A 278 -3.08 11.04 23.67
C PHE A 278 -2.36 10.62 24.95
N GLU A 279 -1.31 11.35 25.31
CA GLU A 279 -0.70 11.25 26.64
C GLU A 279 -1.74 11.69 27.70
N GLY A 280 -1.89 10.95 28.81
CA GLY A 280 -2.89 11.30 29.84
C GLY A 280 -2.64 12.65 30.53
N GLY A 281 -3.52 13.05 31.45
CA GLY A 281 -3.38 14.31 32.20
C GLY A 281 -4.05 15.51 31.50
N GLU A 282 -3.39 16.67 31.44
CA GLU A 282 -3.92 17.91 30.84
C GLU A 282 -4.32 17.75 29.36
N ASN A 283 -3.64 16.84 28.66
CA ASN A 283 -3.96 16.48 27.27
C ASN A 283 -5.28 15.71 27.11
N SER A 284 -5.92 15.27 28.20
CA SER A 284 -7.23 14.58 28.15
C SER A 284 -8.36 15.49 27.69
N GLU A 285 -8.36 16.76 28.09
CA GLU A 285 -9.37 17.72 27.64
C GLU A 285 -9.19 18.02 26.14
N ILE A 286 -7.95 18.21 25.71
CA ILE A 286 -7.59 18.41 24.30
C ILE A 286 -7.99 17.18 23.47
N GLY A 287 -7.66 15.98 23.94
CA GLY A 287 -8.05 14.72 23.30
C GLY A 287 -9.57 14.58 23.15
N HIS A 288 -10.34 15.01 24.15
CA HIS A 288 -11.80 15.04 24.04
C HIS A 288 -12.29 16.05 23.00
N MET A 289 -11.76 17.27 23.03
CA MET A 289 -12.11 18.32 22.09
C MET A 289 -11.81 17.90 20.64
N ILE A 290 -10.63 17.34 20.38
CA ILE A 290 -10.26 16.84 19.05
C ILE A 290 -11.19 15.71 18.61
N SER A 291 -11.58 14.81 19.53
CA SER A 291 -12.56 13.77 19.23
C SER A 291 -13.91 14.35 18.78
N ILE A 292 -14.37 15.46 19.37
CA ILE A 292 -15.62 16.11 18.94
C ILE A 292 -15.46 16.72 17.54
N ILE A 293 -14.37 17.46 17.30
CA ILE A 293 -14.12 18.12 16.01
C ILE A 293 -14.01 17.08 14.88
N LEU A 294 -13.39 15.93 15.13
CA LEU A 294 -13.29 14.86 14.13
C LEU A 294 -14.66 14.26 13.80
N GLU A 295 -15.55 14.06 14.77
CA GLU A 295 -16.92 13.60 14.51
C GLU A 295 -17.73 14.64 13.69
N GLU A 296 -17.49 15.93 13.90
CA GLU A 296 -18.06 16.98 13.04
C GLU A 296 -17.46 16.95 11.62
N ALA A 297 -16.14 16.72 11.51
CA ALA A 297 -15.47 16.54 10.22
C ALA A 297 -16.04 15.35 9.45
N TYR A 298 -16.32 14.23 10.14
CA TYR A 298 -16.96 13.05 9.55
C TYR A 298 -18.29 13.37 8.89
N ILE A 299 -19.14 14.15 9.57
CA ILE A 299 -20.44 14.55 9.02
C ILE A 299 -20.25 15.49 7.83
N LYS A 300 -19.49 16.57 7.99
CA LYS A 300 -19.39 17.63 6.97
C LYS A 300 -18.61 17.15 5.74
N VAL A 301 -17.39 16.67 5.92
CA VAL A 301 -16.54 16.21 4.81
C VAL A 301 -17.12 14.92 4.20
N GLY A 302 -17.70 14.03 5.00
CA GLY A 302 -18.38 12.84 4.49
C GLY A 302 -19.60 13.17 3.63
N SER A 303 -20.37 14.21 4.02
CA SER A 303 -21.47 14.75 3.22
C SER A 303 -20.97 15.35 1.91
N ASP A 304 -19.94 16.21 1.97
CA ASP A 304 -19.36 16.85 0.79
C ASP A 304 -18.87 15.80 -0.21
N MET A 305 -18.11 14.79 0.26
CA MET A 305 -17.54 13.73 -0.58
C MET A 305 -18.53 12.61 -0.92
N GLY A 306 -19.71 12.56 -0.29
CA GLY A 306 -20.68 11.47 -0.44
C GLY A 306 -20.12 10.10 -0.07
N TYR A 307 -19.26 10.05 0.97
CA TYR A 307 -18.59 8.83 1.42
C TYR A 307 -18.37 8.83 2.93
N TYR A 308 -18.70 7.71 3.56
CA TYR A 308 -18.67 7.51 5.01
C TYR A 308 -17.96 6.18 5.30
N PRO A 309 -16.72 6.21 5.80
CA PRO A 309 -16.00 4.99 6.16
C PRO A 309 -16.71 4.21 7.26
N GLU A 310 -16.81 2.89 7.10
CA GLU A 310 -17.35 2.00 8.14
C GLU A 310 -16.31 1.70 9.23
N ASP A 311 -15.02 1.76 8.89
CA ASP A 311 -13.91 1.53 9.80
C ASP A 311 -13.57 2.78 10.61
N ARG A 312 -13.19 2.58 11.87
CA ARG A 312 -12.74 3.69 12.73
C ARG A 312 -11.37 4.18 12.30
N ILE A 313 -11.20 5.50 12.24
CA ILE A 313 -9.92 6.15 11.94
C ILE A 313 -9.19 6.47 13.24
N GLU A 314 -7.92 6.09 13.33
CA GLU A 314 -7.08 6.42 14.48
C GLU A 314 -6.47 7.82 14.31
N ALA A 315 -6.68 8.68 15.30
CA ALA A 315 -6.00 9.96 15.45
C ALA A 315 -5.06 9.91 16.66
N VAL A 316 -3.86 10.47 16.57
CA VAL A 316 -2.84 10.43 17.61
C VAL A 316 -2.30 11.83 17.87
N LEU A 317 -2.44 12.28 19.11
CA LEU A 317 -1.92 13.55 19.59
C LEU A 317 -0.53 13.33 20.15
N TYR A 318 0.45 14.04 19.58
CA TYR A 318 1.84 14.02 19.99
C TYR A 318 2.24 15.38 20.57
N THR A 319 3.21 15.41 21.48
CA THR A 319 3.96 16.66 21.71
C THR A 319 4.67 17.09 20.41
N GLN A 320 5.04 18.36 20.29
CA GLN A 320 5.75 18.85 19.10
C GLN A 320 7.03 18.05 18.82
N GLN A 321 7.78 17.73 19.89
CA GLN A 321 9.01 16.94 19.79
C GLN A 321 8.72 15.50 19.31
N GLN A 322 7.77 14.81 19.93
CA GLN A 322 7.38 13.45 19.51
C GLN A 322 6.88 13.45 18.06
N PHE A 323 6.09 14.44 17.65
CA PHE A 323 5.60 14.55 16.28
C PHE A 323 6.76 14.61 15.29
N THR A 324 7.74 15.49 15.53
CA THR A 324 8.94 15.60 14.70
C THR A 324 9.78 14.32 14.73
N ASP A 325 9.98 13.71 15.90
CA ASP A 325 10.80 12.51 16.05
C ASP A 325 10.18 11.30 15.31
N VAL A 326 8.86 11.13 15.45
CA VAL A 326 8.09 10.04 14.81
C VAL A 326 8.02 10.23 13.30
N THR A 327 7.52 11.38 12.84
CA THR A 327 7.21 11.62 11.43
C THR A 327 8.42 12.01 10.60
N ARG A 328 9.41 12.64 11.22
CA ARG A 328 10.50 13.36 10.53
C ARG A 328 10.00 14.39 9.53
N ALA A 329 8.76 14.87 9.71
CA ALA A 329 8.17 15.88 8.86
C ALA A 329 8.83 17.24 9.13
N PRO A 330 8.94 18.11 8.10
CA PRO A 330 9.34 19.50 8.29
C PRO A 330 8.43 20.24 9.29
N THR A 331 8.96 21.27 9.94
CA THR A 331 8.24 22.03 10.98
C THR A 331 6.98 22.75 10.50
N TRP A 332 6.79 22.93 9.19
CA TRP A 332 5.60 23.56 8.61
C TRP A 332 4.41 22.62 8.48
N VAL A 333 4.61 21.31 8.66
CA VAL A 333 3.54 20.31 8.60
C VAL A 333 2.72 20.39 9.88
N GLY A 334 1.49 20.94 9.78
CA GLY A 334 0.61 21.21 10.91
C GLY A 334 -0.12 19.98 11.46
N ALA A 335 -0.29 18.96 10.64
CA ALA A 335 -0.72 17.61 10.97
C ALA A 335 -0.34 16.68 9.79
N LEU A 336 -0.47 15.37 9.96
CA LEU A 336 -0.11 14.42 8.90
C LEU A 336 -1.03 13.20 8.90
N TYR A 337 -1.55 12.86 7.73
CA TYR A 337 -2.18 11.58 7.47
C TYR A 337 -1.23 10.59 6.76
N ASP A 338 -0.90 9.47 7.42
CA ASP A 338 -0.13 8.36 6.84
C ASP A 338 -0.80 6.99 7.01
N GLY A 339 -2.13 7.00 7.06
CA GLY A 339 -2.97 5.89 7.53
C GLY A 339 -3.59 6.19 8.89
N ARG A 340 -3.03 7.18 9.60
CA ARG A 340 -3.55 7.75 10.84
C ARG A 340 -3.42 9.24 10.81
N ILE A 341 -4.31 9.94 11.51
CA ILE A 341 -4.25 11.38 11.65
C ILE A 341 -3.30 11.70 12.81
N LYS A 342 -2.11 12.23 12.53
CA LYS A 342 -1.10 12.60 13.53
C LYS A 342 -1.15 14.09 13.76
N ILE A 343 -1.33 14.51 15.02
CA ILE A 343 -1.58 15.90 15.38
C ILE A 343 -0.54 16.34 16.42
N PRO A 344 0.25 17.38 16.16
CA PRO A 344 1.05 18.02 17.20
C PRO A 344 0.12 18.80 18.15
N ALA A 345 -0.02 18.34 19.38
CA ALA A 345 -0.80 18.98 20.44
C ALA A 345 -0.12 20.24 21.01
N GLY A 346 1.17 20.47 20.71
CA GLY A 346 1.93 21.60 21.20
C GLY A 346 1.28 22.94 20.81
N GLY A 347 0.82 23.70 21.80
CA GLY A 347 0.17 25.01 21.59
C GLY A 347 -1.35 24.96 21.38
N ILE A 348 -1.97 23.79 21.38
CA ILE A 348 -3.43 23.66 21.36
C ILE A 348 -3.97 23.85 22.78
N THR A 349 -4.61 24.98 23.05
CA THR A 349 -5.24 25.25 24.36
C THR A 349 -6.76 25.30 24.28
N SER A 350 -7.33 25.49 23.09
CA SER A 350 -8.77 25.65 22.88
C SER A 350 -9.17 25.37 21.43
N ARG A 351 -10.47 25.22 21.21
CA ARG A 351 -11.07 25.06 19.89
C ARG A 351 -10.92 26.35 19.10
N THR A 352 -10.35 26.29 17.91
CA THR A 352 -10.19 27.43 17.01
C THR A 352 -10.59 27.03 15.59
N ASN A 353 -11.02 28.01 14.78
CA ASN A 353 -11.34 27.77 13.37
C ASN A 353 -10.12 27.22 12.60
N LEU A 354 -8.90 27.58 13.00
CA LEU A 354 -7.69 27.04 12.37
C LEU A 354 -7.54 25.55 12.65
N LEU A 355 -7.70 25.12 13.92
CA LEU A 355 -7.63 23.71 14.29
C LEU A 355 -8.69 22.88 13.56
N GLU A 356 -9.92 23.38 13.47
CA GLU A 356 -10.99 22.70 12.72
C GLU A 356 -10.60 22.47 11.27
N ARG A 357 -10.13 23.51 10.58
CA ARG A 357 -9.71 23.42 9.17
C ARG A 357 -8.60 22.38 8.97
N VAL A 358 -7.59 22.37 9.85
CA VAL A 358 -6.51 21.37 9.81
C VAL A 358 -7.07 19.96 10.00
N LEU A 359 -7.95 19.72 10.98
CA LEU A 359 -8.51 18.40 11.21
C LEU A 359 -9.42 17.93 10.05
N PHE A 360 -10.14 18.85 9.42
CA PHE A 360 -10.96 18.56 8.24
C PHE A 360 -10.10 18.21 7.03
N HIS A 361 -8.99 18.94 6.84
CA HIS A 361 -7.98 18.67 5.82
C HIS A 361 -7.40 17.26 5.97
N GLU A 362 -6.93 16.90 7.18
CA GLU A 362 -6.37 15.57 7.42
C GLU A 362 -7.39 14.45 7.26
N TYR A 363 -8.65 14.69 7.65
CA TYR A 363 -9.72 13.73 7.44
C TYR A 363 -10.05 13.56 5.94
N ALA A 364 -9.98 14.62 5.13
CA ALA A 364 -10.15 14.50 3.69
C ALA A 364 -9.06 13.61 3.05
N HIS A 365 -7.80 13.70 3.49
CA HIS A 365 -6.77 12.75 3.07
C HIS A 365 -7.15 11.30 3.39
N ALA A 366 -7.78 11.07 4.55
CA ALA A 366 -8.23 9.74 4.93
C ALA A 366 -9.33 9.18 4.01
N LEU A 367 -10.24 10.03 3.54
CA LEU A 367 -11.29 9.66 2.58
C LEU A 367 -10.73 9.46 1.17
N VAL A 368 -9.87 10.36 0.71
CA VAL A 368 -9.18 10.25 -0.58
C VAL A 368 -8.37 8.96 -0.64
N HIS A 369 -7.63 8.65 0.42
CA HIS A 369 -6.84 7.42 0.50
C HIS A 369 -7.72 6.16 0.44
N ARG A 370 -8.86 6.14 1.12
CA ARG A 370 -9.79 4.99 1.10
C ARG A 370 -10.43 4.78 -0.27
N LEU A 371 -11.01 5.84 -0.84
CA LEU A 371 -11.66 5.78 -2.16
C LEU A 371 -10.67 5.37 -3.26
N SER A 372 -9.45 5.93 -3.23
CA SER A 372 -8.41 5.64 -4.23
C SER A 372 -7.51 4.46 -3.91
N LYS A 373 -7.67 3.81 -2.75
CA LYS A 373 -6.71 2.82 -2.20
C LYS A 373 -5.25 3.29 -2.26
N GLY A 374 -5.01 4.56 -1.92
CA GLY A 374 -3.69 5.20 -1.93
C GLY A 374 -3.13 5.52 -3.32
N ARG A 375 -3.96 5.47 -4.38
CA ARG A 375 -3.54 5.71 -5.78
C ARG A 375 -3.86 7.11 -6.30
N SER A 376 -4.43 7.98 -5.47
CA SER A 376 -4.68 9.39 -5.83
C SER A 376 -3.38 10.13 -6.14
N PRO A 377 -3.29 10.89 -7.25
CA PRO A 377 -2.15 11.77 -7.48
C PRO A 377 -2.13 12.89 -6.43
N VAL A 378 -0.92 13.31 -6.03
CA VAL A 378 -0.76 14.25 -4.91
C VAL A 378 -1.53 15.55 -5.14
N TRP A 379 -1.53 16.14 -6.34
CA TRP A 379 -2.30 17.35 -6.61
C TRP A 379 -3.80 17.21 -6.36
N LEU A 380 -4.40 16.06 -6.66
CA LEU A 380 -5.82 15.84 -6.43
C LEU A 380 -6.09 15.66 -4.95
N ASN A 381 -5.23 14.89 -4.26
CA ASN A 381 -5.29 14.70 -2.81
C ASN A 381 -5.20 16.03 -2.05
N GLU A 382 -4.18 16.84 -2.31
CA GLU A 382 -3.99 18.16 -1.68
C GLU A 382 -5.07 19.16 -2.10
N GLY A 383 -5.52 19.12 -3.34
CA GLY A 383 -6.57 20.03 -3.83
C GLY A 383 -7.92 19.77 -3.16
N ILE A 384 -8.28 18.49 -2.94
CA ILE A 384 -9.52 18.13 -2.23
C ILE A 384 -9.40 18.51 -0.76
N ALA A 385 -8.27 18.20 -0.12
CA ALA A 385 -8.03 18.54 1.28
C ALA A 385 -8.10 20.06 1.52
N GLN A 386 -7.55 20.87 0.62
CA GLN A 386 -7.69 22.33 0.68
C GLN A 386 -9.12 22.81 0.40
N HIS A 387 -9.86 22.17 -0.51
CA HIS A 387 -11.24 22.56 -0.84
C HIS A 387 -12.17 22.42 0.38
N VAL A 388 -12.02 21.34 1.16
CA VAL A 388 -12.87 21.10 2.34
C VAL A 388 -12.59 22.05 3.51
N GLU A 389 -11.42 22.70 3.53
CA GLU A 389 -11.10 23.74 4.53
C GLU A 389 -11.95 25.01 4.37
N GLY A 390 -12.62 25.18 3.23
CA GLY A 390 -13.36 26.38 2.88
C GLY A 390 -12.47 27.55 2.42
N THR A 391 -13.07 28.74 2.29
CA THR A 391 -12.43 29.93 1.72
C THR A 391 -11.38 30.55 2.65
N VAL A 392 -10.12 30.18 2.48
CA VAL A 392 -8.99 31.02 2.90
C VAL A 392 -7.82 30.81 1.94
N ASN A 393 -7.68 31.69 0.94
CA ASN A 393 -6.37 31.87 0.34
C ASN A 393 -6.23 33.26 -0.27
N GLU A 394 -5.78 34.23 0.54
CA GLU A 394 -5.59 35.62 0.10
C GLU A 394 -4.54 35.75 -1.02
N ASN A 395 -3.69 34.73 -1.23
CA ASN A 395 -2.57 34.77 -2.18
C ASN A 395 -2.71 33.84 -3.40
N ILE A 396 -3.74 32.98 -3.48
CA ILE A 396 -3.89 32.06 -4.63
C ILE A 396 -4.06 32.83 -5.94
N ASN A 397 -4.79 33.95 -5.90
CA ASN A 397 -5.03 34.80 -7.06
C ASN A 397 -3.71 35.38 -7.63
N GLU A 398 -2.77 35.74 -6.76
CA GLU A 398 -1.46 36.23 -7.20
C GLU A 398 -0.69 35.12 -7.92
N VAL A 399 -0.60 33.93 -7.30
CA VAL A 399 0.08 32.77 -7.89
C VAL A 399 -0.56 32.38 -9.22
N LEU A 400 -1.88 32.29 -9.28
CA LEU A 400 -2.61 31.95 -10.50
C LEU A 400 -2.47 33.04 -11.58
N SER A 401 -2.30 34.31 -11.21
CA SER A 401 -1.98 35.38 -12.18
C SER A 401 -0.60 35.19 -12.83
N PHE A 402 0.40 34.71 -12.08
CA PHE A 402 1.70 34.36 -12.65
C PHE A 402 1.60 33.12 -13.53
N VAL A 403 0.86 32.09 -13.11
CA VAL A 403 0.60 30.89 -13.90
C VAL A 403 -0.10 31.25 -15.22
N ALA A 404 -1.11 32.13 -15.19
CA ALA A 404 -1.85 32.61 -16.35
C ALA A 404 -0.95 33.29 -17.39
N LYS A 405 0.05 34.07 -16.93
CA LYS A 405 0.99 34.80 -17.78
C LYS A 405 2.09 33.91 -18.38
N SER A 406 2.22 32.65 -17.93
CA SER A 406 3.18 31.72 -18.51
C SER A 406 2.79 31.33 -19.94
N GLU A 407 3.73 31.42 -20.88
CA GLU A 407 3.54 30.96 -22.26
C GLU A 407 3.31 29.44 -22.33
N LYS A 408 3.94 28.68 -21.42
CA LYS A 408 3.77 27.22 -21.28
C LYS A 408 3.28 26.89 -19.87
N PRO A 409 2.04 26.39 -19.68
CA PRO A 409 1.59 25.93 -18.38
C PRO A 409 2.46 24.78 -17.88
N VAL A 410 2.71 24.75 -16.57
CA VAL A 410 3.28 23.57 -15.92
C VAL A 410 2.19 22.48 -15.94
N PRO A 411 2.44 21.31 -16.53
CA PRO A 411 1.41 20.31 -16.67
C PRO A 411 1.13 19.63 -15.31
N LEU A 412 -0.13 19.24 -15.06
CA LEU A 412 -0.57 18.67 -13.77
C LEU A 412 0.22 17.42 -13.38
N ARG A 413 0.68 16.65 -14.38
CA ARG A 413 1.57 15.49 -14.20
C ARG A 413 2.85 15.76 -13.40
N VAL A 414 3.32 17.01 -13.33
CA VAL A 414 4.48 17.40 -12.51
C VAL A 414 4.15 17.30 -11.02
N PHE A 415 2.87 17.44 -10.66
CA PHE A 415 2.35 17.45 -9.30
C PHE A 415 1.68 16.13 -8.89
N GLU A 416 1.87 15.04 -9.65
CA GLU A 416 1.38 13.72 -9.26
C GLU A 416 2.24 13.07 -8.15
N GLY A 417 3.51 13.45 -8.04
CA GLY A 417 4.45 12.92 -7.05
C GLY A 417 4.55 13.74 -5.77
N SER A 418 5.34 13.24 -4.81
CA SER A 418 5.51 13.87 -3.48
C SER A 418 6.03 15.30 -3.55
N PHE A 419 5.37 16.20 -2.81
CA PHE A 419 5.80 17.60 -2.65
C PHE A 419 6.92 17.78 -1.62
N MET A 420 7.31 16.72 -0.88
CA MET A 420 8.30 16.81 0.21
C MET A 420 9.70 17.26 -0.23
N GLY A 421 10.01 17.14 -1.53
CA GLY A 421 11.28 17.61 -2.09
C GLY A 421 11.25 19.07 -2.59
N PHE A 422 10.11 19.76 -2.50
CA PHE A 422 9.96 21.12 -3.00
C PHE A 422 10.50 22.16 -2.01
N ASN A 423 11.09 23.23 -2.54
CA ASN A 423 11.34 24.42 -1.75
C ASN A 423 10.03 25.20 -1.51
N THR A 424 10.07 26.19 -0.62
CA THR A 424 8.88 26.98 -0.24
C THR A 424 8.13 27.57 -1.43
N ALA A 425 8.83 28.11 -2.42
CA ALA A 425 8.20 28.76 -3.57
C ALA A 425 7.53 27.72 -4.51
N GLN A 426 8.16 26.57 -4.69
CA GLN A 426 7.60 25.44 -5.44
C GLN A 426 6.37 24.86 -4.76
N ALA A 427 6.40 24.73 -3.43
CA ALA A 427 5.27 24.24 -2.64
C ALA A 427 4.05 25.17 -2.79
N VAL A 428 4.25 26.50 -2.66
CA VAL A 428 3.16 27.48 -2.85
C VAL A 428 2.49 27.34 -4.22
N VAL A 429 3.27 27.15 -5.29
CA VAL A 429 2.74 26.92 -6.63
C VAL A 429 1.98 25.59 -6.70
N ALA A 430 2.57 24.51 -6.17
CA ALA A 430 1.97 23.19 -6.20
C ALA A 430 0.61 23.16 -5.49
N TYR A 431 0.51 23.69 -4.27
CA TYR A 431 -0.74 23.78 -3.52
C TYR A 431 -1.79 24.65 -4.23
N SER A 432 -1.38 25.80 -4.77
CA SER A 432 -2.27 26.72 -5.50
C SER A 432 -2.83 26.10 -6.79
N VAL A 433 -1.97 25.42 -7.56
CA VAL A 433 -2.38 24.70 -8.78
C VAL A 433 -3.31 23.54 -8.42
N SER A 434 -2.97 22.78 -7.37
CA SER A 434 -3.77 21.66 -6.88
C SER A 434 -5.19 22.09 -6.51
N LEU A 435 -5.33 23.15 -5.70
CA LEU A 435 -6.64 23.68 -5.33
C LEU A 435 -7.41 24.18 -6.56
N SER A 436 -6.78 24.98 -7.42
CA SER A 436 -7.45 25.53 -8.59
C SER A 436 -7.93 24.48 -9.60
N ALA A 437 -7.13 23.43 -9.83
CA ALA A 437 -7.51 22.34 -10.74
C ALA A 437 -8.65 21.50 -10.15
N THR A 438 -8.59 21.21 -8.84
CA THR A 438 -9.66 20.49 -8.14
C THR A 438 -10.96 21.30 -8.12
N GLU A 439 -10.90 22.60 -7.81
CA GLU A 439 -12.08 23.47 -7.86
C GLU A 439 -12.66 23.57 -9.26
N TYR A 440 -11.83 23.57 -10.31
CA TYR A 440 -12.33 23.50 -11.69
C TYR A 440 -13.14 22.21 -11.92
N ILE A 441 -12.63 21.05 -11.48
CA ILE A 441 -13.37 19.80 -11.61
C ILE A 441 -14.69 19.85 -10.83
N ILE A 442 -14.65 20.35 -9.59
CA ILE A 442 -15.85 20.43 -8.74
C ILE A 442 -16.89 21.38 -9.33
N ASN A 443 -16.49 22.55 -9.84
CA ASN A 443 -17.41 23.54 -10.37
C ASN A 443 -18.03 23.12 -11.71
N GLU A 444 -17.27 22.46 -12.59
CA GLU A 444 -17.75 22.07 -13.92
C GLU A 444 -18.44 20.70 -13.93
N PHE A 445 -17.98 19.75 -13.10
CA PHE A 445 -18.43 18.36 -13.14
C PHE A 445 -19.06 17.88 -11.82
N GLY A 446 -18.93 18.65 -10.74
CA GLY A 446 -19.46 18.32 -9.41
C GLY A 446 -18.54 17.42 -8.59
N MET A 447 -18.72 17.43 -7.27
CA MET A 447 -17.96 16.58 -6.33
C MET A 447 -18.19 15.08 -6.58
N SER A 448 -19.34 14.68 -7.13
CA SER A 448 -19.60 13.29 -7.52
C SER A 448 -18.65 12.80 -8.63
N ALA A 449 -18.17 13.70 -9.49
CA ALA A 449 -17.20 13.37 -10.52
C ALA A 449 -15.81 13.15 -9.93
N VAL A 450 -15.41 13.96 -8.95
CA VAL A 450 -14.19 13.75 -8.16
C VAL A 450 -14.24 12.38 -7.48
N LYS A 451 -15.35 12.04 -6.83
CA LYS A 451 -15.54 10.72 -6.20
C LYS A 451 -15.36 9.58 -7.21
N ARG A 452 -15.98 9.66 -8.39
CA ARG A 452 -15.81 8.66 -9.45
C ARG A 452 -14.36 8.50 -9.91
N ILE A 453 -13.60 9.61 -10.02
CA ILE A 453 -12.16 9.54 -10.34
C ILE A 453 -11.44 8.74 -9.24
N LEU A 454 -11.70 9.05 -7.97
CA LEU A 454 -11.05 8.35 -6.86
C LEU A 454 -11.42 6.85 -6.84
N GLU A 455 -12.69 6.50 -7.02
CA GLU A 455 -13.14 5.09 -7.08
C GLU A 455 -12.47 4.35 -8.25
N ASN A 456 -12.42 4.95 -9.44
CA ASN A 456 -11.72 4.41 -10.61
C ASN A 456 -10.23 4.16 -10.34
N LEU A 457 -9.56 5.07 -9.62
CA LEU A 457 -8.17 4.88 -9.19
C LEU A 457 -8.06 3.71 -8.20
N GLY A 458 -9.02 3.56 -7.27
CA GLY A 458 -9.11 2.44 -6.33
C GLY A 458 -9.41 1.08 -6.98
N GLU A 459 -10.02 1.09 -8.17
CA GLU A 459 -10.18 -0.09 -9.04
C GLU A 459 -8.91 -0.43 -9.82
N GLY A 460 -7.91 0.44 -9.79
CA GLY A 460 -6.59 0.20 -10.37
C GLY A 460 -6.35 0.86 -11.73
N LYS A 461 -7.28 1.69 -12.20
CA LYS A 461 -7.10 2.50 -13.42
C LYS A 461 -5.97 3.51 -13.25
N THR A 462 -5.36 3.90 -14.36
CA THR A 462 -4.43 5.04 -14.43
C THR A 462 -5.19 6.36 -14.23
N ILE A 463 -4.48 7.46 -13.96
CA ILE A 463 -5.12 8.77 -13.79
C ILE A 463 -5.82 9.22 -15.08
N GLU A 464 -5.25 8.91 -16.23
CA GLU A 464 -5.80 9.21 -17.53
C GLU A 464 -7.13 8.45 -17.76
N GLU A 465 -7.15 7.14 -17.49
CA GLU A 465 -8.35 6.32 -17.58
C GLU A 465 -9.43 6.73 -16.56
N ALA A 466 -9.00 7.08 -15.34
CA ALA A 466 -9.90 7.49 -14.27
C ALA A 466 -10.56 8.84 -14.56
N VAL A 467 -9.79 9.81 -15.09
CA VAL A 467 -10.32 11.11 -15.55
C VAL A 467 -11.22 10.94 -16.76
N SER A 468 -10.82 10.14 -17.75
CA SER A 468 -11.63 9.87 -18.93
C SER A 468 -12.97 9.22 -18.58
N SER A 469 -12.94 8.22 -17.70
CA SER A 469 -14.16 7.55 -17.22
C SER A 469 -15.02 8.45 -16.31
N GLY A 470 -14.39 9.28 -15.48
CA GLY A 470 -15.06 10.08 -14.46
C GLY A 470 -15.67 11.38 -14.98
N LEU A 471 -14.97 12.05 -15.92
CA LEU A 471 -15.31 13.36 -16.46
C LEU A 471 -15.79 13.33 -17.92
N TYR A 472 -15.64 12.20 -18.61
CA TYR A 472 -15.94 12.05 -20.04
C TYR A 472 -15.11 12.98 -20.96
N ILE A 473 -13.92 13.40 -20.50
CA ILE A 473 -12.92 14.15 -21.26
C ILE A 473 -11.53 13.56 -21.05
N SER A 474 -10.59 13.79 -21.98
CA SER A 474 -9.21 13.32 -21.77
C SER A 474 -8.50 14.07 -20.64
N TYR A 475 -7.40 13.50 -20.13
CA TYR A 475 -6.58 14.18 -19.12
C TYR A 475 -5.93 15.45 -19.68
N GLU A 476 -5.57 15.43 -20.96
CA GLU A 476 -5.05 16.56 -21.71
C GLU A 476 -6.09 17.68 -21.88
N ASP A 477 -7.35 17.31 -22.14
CA ASP A 477 -8.46 18.27 -22.23
C ASP A 477 -8.75 18.90 -20.87
N LEU A 478 -8.75 18.10 -19.79
CA LEU A 478 -8.89 18.61 -18.42
C LEU A 478 -7.83 19.68 -18.14
N GLN A 479 -6.55 19.38 -18.42
CA GLN A 479 -5.46 20.32 -18.21
C GLN A 479 -5.62 21.58 -19.07
N SER A 480 -5.96 21.43 -20.35
CA SER A 480 -6.09 22.54 -21.29
C SER A 480 -7.27 23.45 -20.92
N ASN A 481 -8.42 22.87 -20.58
CA ASN A 481 -9.62 23.60 -20.21
C ASN A 481 -9.46 24.36 -18.89
N TRP A 482 -8.92 23.69 -17.86
CA TRP A 482 -8.55 24.34 -16.60
C TRP A 482 -7.60 25.52 -16.84
N PHE A 483 -6.53 25.32 -17.63
CA PHE A 483 -5.58 26.39 -17.88
C PHE A 483 -6.18 27.57 -18.66
N MET A 484 -7.07 27.30 -19.61
CA MET A 484 -7.83 28.36 -20.30
C MET A 484 -8.72 29.14 -19.33
N MET A 485 -9.36 28.47 -18.37
CA MET A 485 -10.13 29.13 -17.31
C MET A 485 -9.23 30.05 -16.47
N VAL A 486 -8.05 29.58 -16.06
CA VAL A 486 -7.07 30.39 -15.31
C VAL A 486 -6.65 31.62 -16.12
N LYS A 487 -6.34 31.44 -17.42
CA LYS A 487 -5.99 32.55 -18.31
C LYS A 487 -7.11 33.58 -18.44
N ARG A 488 -8.35 33.15 -18.69
CA ARG A 488 -9.49 34.06 -18.81
C ARG A 488 -9.73 34.87 -17.54
N ARG A 489 -9.46 34.29 -16.37
CA ARG A 489 -9.66 34.95 -15.07
C ARG A 489 -8.59 35.99 -14.74
N PHE A 490 -7.34 35.82 -15.20
CA PHE A 490 -6.20 36.62 -14.73
C PHE A 490 -5.31 37.26 -15.82
N ALA A 491 -5.54 36.99 -17.11
CA ALA A 491 -4.78 37.59 -18.21
C ALA A 491 -5.42 38.87 -18.78
N GLY A 492 -6.44 39.42 -18.09
CA GLY A 492 -7.12 40.68 -18.42
C GLY A 492 -6.42 41.90 -17.88
#